data_AF-A0A176FTR4-F1
#
_entry.id   AF-A0A176FTR4-F1
#
_cell.length_a   1.000
_cell.length_b   1.000
_cell.length_c   1.000
_cell.angle_alpha   90.00
_cell.angle_beta   90.00
_cell.angle_gamma   90.00
#
_symmetry.space_group_name_H-M   'P 1'
#
loop_
_entity.id
_entity.type
_entity.pdbx_description
1 polymer ?
#
loop_
_entity_poly.entity_id
_entity_poly.type
_entity_poly.pdbx_seq_one_letter_code
_entity_poly.pdbx_strand_id
1 'polypeptide(L)'
;MEAAVGFLVDWSAHARAARVVMARADELDGNSYHTLSTTADAIEAEHPLSATLMRRAMIEDSLDGAKSKRYRHAARHLEECQSCDAAIEDHGDAPTHAEFVTALKEKHPRKHGFWRLTNQ
;
A
#
# COMPACT_ATOMS: atom_id res chain seq x y z
N MET A 1 -2.66 19.26 -27.07
CA MET A 1 -2.16 17.98 -27.60
C MET A 1 -1.09 17.38 -26.69
N GLU A 2 -0.13 18.19 -26.20
CA GLU A 2 0.89 17.73 -25.23
C GLU A 2 0.32 17.17 -23.92
N ALA A 3 -0.72 17.78 -23.35
CA ALA A 3 -1.35 17.27 -22.12
C ALA A 3 -1.95 15.86 -22.27
N ALA A 4 -2.54 15.55 -23.44
CA ALA A 4 -3.10 14.23 -23.71
C ALA A 4 -2.00 13.18 -23.93
N VAL A 5 -0.89 13.56 -24.56
CA VAL A 5 0.28 12.67 -24.71
C VAL A 5 0.95 12.41 -23.37
N GLY A 6 1.14 13.45 -22.55
CA GLY A 6 1.65 13.32 -21.19
C GLY A 6 0.77 12.41 -20.34
N PHE A 7 -0.54 12.62 -20.36
CA PHE A 7 -1.51 11.76 -19.69
C PHE A 7 -1.44 10.30 -20.15
N LEU A 8 -1.38 10.03 -21.46
CA LEU A 8 -1.28 8.66 -21.98
C LEU A 8 0.05 7.98 -21.63
N VAL A 9 1.16 8.74 -21.61
CA VAL A 9 2.48 8.24 -21.21
C VAL A 9 2.47 7.90 -19.72
N ASP A 10 1.97 8.81 -18.88
CA ASP A 10 1.85 8.65 -17.44
C ASP A 10 0.93 7.46 -17.10
N TRP A 11 -0.24 7.39 -17.71
CA TRP A 11 -1.17 6.26 -17.62
C TRP A 11 -0.51 4.93 -18.02
N SER A 12 0.25 4.90 -19.13
CA SER A 12 0.96 3.69 -19.55
C SER A 12 2.06 3.26 -18.57
N ALA A 13 2.69 4.24 -17.92
CA ALA A 13 3.69 4.00 -16.89
C ALA A 13 3.03 3.50 -15.59
N HIS A 14 1.89 4.05 -15.18
CA HIS A 14 1.08 3.61 -14.05
C HIS A 14 0.56 2.18 -14.23
N ALA A 15 -0.02 1.87 -15.38
CA ALA A 15 -0.48 0.51 -15.70
C ALA A 15 0.67 -0.51 -15.79
N ARG A 16 1.90 -0.05 -16.08
CA ARG A 16 3.11 -0.90 -16.04
C ARG A 16 3.60 -1.07 -14.60
N ALA A 17 3.65 -0.01 -13.81
CA ALA A 17 4.00 -0.04 -12.41
C ALA A 17 3.06 -0.95 -11.61
N ALA A 18 1.75 -0.82 -11.84
CA ALA A 18 0.71 -1.67 -11.25
C ALA A 18 0.95 -3.16 -11.50
N ARG A 19 1.23 -3.54 -12.75
CA ARG A 19 1.55 -4.93 -13.12
C ARG A 19 2.84 -5.45 -12.47
N VAL A 20 3.88 -4.63 -12.41
CA VAL A 20 5.15 -5.02 -11.76
C VAL A 20 4.93 -5.23 -10.26
N VAL A 21 4.17 -4.34 -9.63
CA VAL A 21 3.82 -4.40 -8.20
C VAL A 21 3.00 -5.64 -7.88
N MET A 22 2.01 -5.98 -8.70
CA MET A 22 1.24 -7.21 -8.50
C MET A 22 2.10 -8.47 -8.71
N ALA A 23 3.01 -8.46 -9.70
CA ALA A 23 3.86 -9.61 -10.00
C ALA A 23 5.01 -9.83 -9.01
N ARG A 24 5.38 -8.80 -8.24
CA ARG A 24 6.56 -8.80 -7.35
C ARG A 24 6.27 -8.09 -6.03
N ALA A 25 5.05 -8.27 -5.51
CA ALA A 25 4.60 -7.57 -4.31
C ALA A 25 5.50 -7.86 -3.10
N ASP A 26 6.03 -9.08 -3.04
CA ASP A 26 6.99 -9.59 -2.05
C ASP A 26 8.39 -8.99 -2.16
N GLU A 27 8.74 -8.39 -3.30
CA GLU A 27 10.05 -7.76 -3.53
C GLU A 27 10.04 -6.23 -3.37
N LEU A 28 8.88 -5.63 -3.04
CA LEU A 28 8.80 -4.19 -2.83
C LEU A 28 9.67 -3.75 -1.65
N ASP A 29 10.61 -2.84 -1.91
CA ASP A 29 11.35 -2.18 -0.83
C ASP A 29 10.45 -1.18 -0.10
N GLY A 30 9.76 -1.65 0.94
CA GLY A 30 8.92 -0.82 1.82
C GLY A 30 9.67 0.34 2.49
N ASN A 31 11.01 0.34 2.48
CA ASN A 31 11.80 1.44 2.98
C ASN A 31 11.90 2.63 2.01
N SER A 32 11.59 2.43 0.71
CA SER A 32 11.48 3.45 -0.33
C SER A 32 10.20 4.31 -0.18
N TYR A 33 9.99 4.81 1.04
CA TYR A 33 8.74 5.38 1.54
C TYR A 33 8.18 6.53 0.68
N HIS A 34 9.01 7.51 0.30
CA HIS A 34 8.55 8.65 -0.50
C HIS A 34 8.08 8.23 -1.89
N THR A 35 8.83 7.33 -2.54
CA THR A 35 8.51 6.82 -3.87
C THR A 35 7.21 6.02 -3.81
N LEU A 36 7.11 5.05 -2.89
CA LEU A 36 5.93 4.21 -2.77
C LEU A 36 4.68 5.00 -2.39
N SER A 37 4.77 5.99 -1.48
CA SER A 37 3.63 6.85 -1.14
C SER A 37 3.16 7.65 -2.35
N THR A 38 4.08 8.36 -3.03
CA THR A 38 3.73 9.18 -4.19
C THR A 38 3.11 8.34 -5.31
N THR A 39 3.67 7.16 -5.58
CA THR A 39 3.14 6.27 -6.62
C THR A 39 1.81 5.65 -6.22
N ALA A 40 1.63 5.22 -4.97
CA ALA A 40 0.35 4.68 -4.51
C ALA A 40 -0.77 5.72 -4.65
N ASP A 41 -0.51 6.97 -4.24
CA ASP A 41 -1.48 8.05 -4.34
C ASP A 41 -1.82 8.40 -5.80
N ALA A 42 -0.84 8.31 -6.71
CA ALA A 42 -1.05 8.59 -8.14
C ALA A 42 -1.88 7.52 -8.86
N ILE A 43 -1.76 6.24 -8.47
CA ILE A 43 -2.40 5.13 -9.17
C ILE A 43 -3.68 4.62 -8.49
N GLU A 44 -3.99 5.04 -7.27
CA GLU A 44 -5.10 4.51 -6.47
C GLU A 44 -6.45 4.51 -7.22
N ALA A 45 -6.78 5.62 -7.88
CA ALA A 45 -8.08 5.79 -8.52
C ALA A 45 -8.35 4.77 -9.64
N GLU A 46 -7.30 4.27 -10.29
CA GLU A 46 -7.38 3.36 -11.44
C GLU A 46 -6.90 1.94 -11.11
N HIS A 47 -5.99 1.83 -10.14
CA HIS A 47 -5.30 0.62 -9.73
C HIS A 47 -5.29 0.48 -8.20
N PRO A 48 -6.47 0.41 -7.56
CA PRO A 48 -6.60 0.43 -6.09
C PRO A 48 -5.88 -0.75 -5.42
N LEU A 49 -5.86 -1.93 -6.07
CA LEU A 49 -5.13 -3.09 -5.55
C LEU A 49 -3.62 -2.85 -5.53
N SER A 50 -3.05 -2.29 -6.60
CA SER A 50 -1.61 -2.01 -6.67
C SER A 50 -1.19 -0.94 -5.64
N ALA A 51 -1.98 0.13 -5.50
CA ALA A 51 -1.76 1.14 -4.46
C ALA A 51 -1.80 0.51 -3.05
N THR A 52 -2.76 -0.38 -2.81
CA THR A 52 -2.89 -1.12 -1.56
C THR A 52 -1.65 -1.98 -1.27
N LEU A 53 -1.12 -2.72 -2.25
CA LEU A 53 0.08 -3.54 -2.07
C LEU A 53 1.33 -2.70 -1.73
N MET A 54 1.52 -1.54 -2.38
CA MET A 54 2.60 -0.61 -2.03
C MET A 54 2.51 -0.11 -0.59
N ARG A 55 1.30 0.27 -0.16
CA ARG A 55 1.05 0.72 1.22
C ARG A 55 1.30 -0.39 2.23
N ARG A 56 0.87 -1.62 1.95
CA ARG A 56 1.12 -2.79 2.79
C ARG A 56 2.62 -3.07 2.95
N ALA A 57 3.40 -2.99 1.87
CA ALA A 57 4.86 -3.12 1.94
C ALA A 57 5.50 -2.07 2.88
N MET A 58 5.06 -0.80 2.82
CA MET A 58 5.54 0.25 3.73
C MET A 58 5.13 0.01 5.20
N ILE A 59 3.94 -0.54 5.43
CA ILE A 59 3.47 -0.92 6.78
C ILE A 59 4.35 -2.04 7.33
N GLU A 60 4.56 -3.11 6.56
CA GLU A 60 5.38 -4.25 6.98
C GLU A 60 6.82 -3.84 7.28
N ASP A 61 7.48 -3.09 6.38
CA ASP A 61 8.84 -2.56 6.63
C ASP A 61 8.91 -1.71 7.92
N SER A 62 7.89 -0.90 8.17
CA SER A 62 7.83 -0.06 9.38
C SER A 62 7.72 -0.90 10.65
N LEU A 63 6.93 -1.98 10.62
CA LEU A 63 6.71 -2.85 11.78
C LEU A 63 7.86 -3.85 11.99
N ASP A 64 8.35 -4.48 10.93
CA ASP A 64 9.50 -5.39 10.95
C ASP A 64 10.75 -4.66 11.47
N GLY A 65 11.02 -3.46 10.95
CA GLY A 65 12.14 -2.63 11.39
C GLY A 65 11.93 -1.90 12.72
N ALA A 66 10.78 -2.08 13.39
CA ALA A 66 10.40 -1.36 14.62
C ALA A 66 10.57 0.18 14.51
N LYS A 67 10.32 0.74 13.33
CA LYS A 67 10.56 2.15 12.98
C LYS A 67 9.46 3.02 13.59
N SER A 68 9.47 3.21 14.91
CA SER A 68 8.40 3.88 15.67
C SER A 68 8.02 5.27 15.14
N LYS A 69 8.99 6.03 14.61
CA LYS A 69 8.75 7.34 13.96
C LYS A 69 7.82 7.24 12.74
N ARG A 70 7.74 6.07 12.08
CA ARG A 70 6.86 5.80 10.94
C ARG A 70 5.49 5.25 11.33
N TYR A 71 5.22 4.91 12.60
CA TYR A 71 3.95 4.25 12.96
C TYR A 71 2.71 5.09 12.66
N ARG A 72 2.77 6.42 12.81
CA ARG A 72 1.64 7.29 12.43
C ARG A 72 1.34 7.21 10.94
N HIS A 73 2.40 7.18 10.12
CA HIS A 73 2.29 7.05 8.68
C HIS A 73 1.77 5.67 8.27
N ALA A 74 2.29 4.60 8.88
CA ALA A 74 1.83 3.24 8.65
C ALA A 74 0.35 3.07 9.07
N ALA A 75 -0.08 3.68 10.17
CA ALA A 75 -1.48 3.62 10.60
C ALA A 75 -2.40 4.31 9.57
N ARG A 76 -2.02 5.50 9.09
CA ARG A 76 -2.73 6.19 8.00
C ARG A 76 -2.80 5.32 6.73
N HIS A 77 -1.69 4.69 6.34
CA HIS A 77 -1.69 3.78 5.19
C HIS A 77 -2.62 2.58 5.39
N LEU A 78 -2.81 2.10 6.62
CA LEU A 78 -3.74 1.03 6.91
C LEU A 78 -5.21 1.49 6.71
N GLU A 79 -5.54 2.71 7.13
CA GLU A 79 -6.85 3.34 6.88
C GLU A 79 -7.09 3.60 5.38
N GLU A 80 -6.08 4.05 4.65
CA GLU A 80 -6.12 4.21 3.19
C GLU A 80 -6.37 2.85 2.51
N CYS A 81 -5.69 1.79 2.95
CA CYS A 81 -5.94 0.42 2.44
C CYS A 81 -7.37 -0.04 2.72
N GLN A 82 -7.93 0.28 3.89
CA GLN A 82 -9.32 -0.05 4.22
C GLN A 82 -10.30 0.67 3.30
N SER A 83 -10.04 1.95 3.02
CA SER A 83 -10.86 2.76 2.13
C SER A 83 -10.80 2.26 0.69
N CYS A 84 -9.62 1.83 0.23
CA CYS A 84 -9.42 1.26 -1.10
C CYS A 84 -10.12 -0.09 -1.28
N ASP A 85 -10.25 -0.90 -0.22
CA ASP A 85 -10.78 -2.28 -0.30
C ASP A 85 -12.18 -2.33 -0.91
N ALA A 86 -13.01 -1.30 -0.68
CA ALA A 86 -14.35 -1.19 -1.27
C ALA A 86 -14.35 -0.96 -2.79
N ALA A 87 -13.26 -0.46 -3.36
CA ALA A 87 -13.09 -0.22 -4.79
C ALA A 87 -12.34 -1.35 -5.51
N ILE A 88 -11.84 -2.37 -4.78
CA ILE A 88 -11.16 -3.52 -5.38
C ILE A 88 -12.20 -4.58 -5.71
N GLU A 89 -12.42 -4.82 -7.00
CA GLU A 89 -13.38 -5.82 -7.49
C GLU A 89 -12.82 -7.25 -7.49
N ASP A 90 -11.50 -7.39 -7.66
CA ASP A 90 -10.78 -8.66 -7.69
C ASP A 90 -9.42 -8.50 -7.03
N HIS A 91 -9.16 -9.27 -5.98
CA HIS A 91 -7.88 -9.28 -5.26
C HIS A 91 -6.86 -10.24 -5.89
N GLY A 92 -7.29 -11.14 -6.80
CA GLY A 92 -6.44 -12.22 -7.31
C GLY A 92 -5.88 -13.07 -6.17
N ASP A 93 -4.55 -13.21 -6.12
CA ASP A 93 -3.84 -13.93 -5.06
C ASP A 93 -3.53 -13.07 -3.82
N ALA A 94 -3.84 -11.77 -3.87
CA ALA A 94 -3.59 -10.87 -2.74
C ALA A 94 -4.64 -11.07 -1.63
N PRO A 95 -4.25 -10.95 -0.34
CA PRO A 95 -5.21 -11.07 0.74
C PRO A 95 -6.18 -9.88 0.77
N THR A 96 -7.41 -10.12 1.19
CA THR A 96 -8.39 -9.07 1.54
C THR A 96 -7.86 -8.17 2.65
N HIS A 97 -8.44 -6.97 2.84
CA HIS A 97 -8.04 -6.11 3.95
C HIS A 97 -8.16 -6.82 5.31
N ALA A 98 -9.24 -7.57 5.54
CA ALA A 98 -9.47 -8.30 6.78
C ALA A 98 -8.40 -9.39 7.04
N GLU A 99 -8.04 -10.17 6.01
CA GLU A 99 -6.99 -11.18 6.08
C GLU A 99 -5.62 -10.54 6.36
N PHE A 100 -5.30 -9.45 5.66
CA PHE A 100 -4.06 -8.71 5.89
C PHE A 100 -3.95 -8.19 7.32
N VAL A 101 -5.00 -7.54 7.84
CA VAL A 101 -5.01 -7.04 9.24
C VAL A 101 -4.86 -8.17 10.24
N THR A 102 -5.50 -9.33 9.99
CA THR A 102 -5.39 -10.51 10.85
C THR A 102 -3.95 -11.01 10.91
N ALA A 103 -3.34 -11.26 9.74
CA ALA A 103 -1.94 -11.68 9.65
C ALA A 103 -0.98 -10.65 10.27
N LEU A 104 -1.24 -9.35 10.08
CA LEU A 104 -0.44 -8.27 10.65
C LEU A 104 -0.50 -8.25 12.18
N LYS A 105 -1.68 -8.48 12.77
CA LYS A 105 -1.87 -8.59 14.23
C LYS A 105 -1.16 -9.82 14.80
N GLU A 106 -1.22 -10.95 14.10
CA GLU A 106 -0.54 -12.19 14.50
C GLU A 106 0.99 -12.05 14.44
N LYS A 107 1.53 -11.42 13.40
CA LYS A 107 2.97 -11.16 13.25
C LYS A 107 3.50 -10.11 14.22
N HIS A 108 2.69 -9.11 14.58
CA HIS A 108 3.12 -7.93 15.34
C HIS A 108 2.31 -7.61 16.61
N PRO A 109 1.98 -8.58 17.48
CA PRO A 109 1.05 -8.35 18.59
C PRO A 109 1.55 -7.34 19.63
N ARG A 110 2.88 -7.20 19.77
CA ARG A 110 3.54 -6.33 20.75
C ARG A 110 3.78 -4.90 20.27
N LYS A 111 3.40 -4.56 19.03
CA LYS A 111 3.56 -3.19 18.49
C LYS A 111 2.47 -2.27 19.02
N HIS A 112 2.29 -2.20 20.35
CA HIS A 112 1.21 -1.46 21.00
C HIS A 112 1.13 0.01 20.59
N GLY A 113 2.28 0.65 20.36
CA GLY A 113 2.33 2.03 19.87
C GLY A 113 1.71 2.21 18.49
N PHE A 114 1.81 1.22 17.62
CA PHE A 114 1.14 1.20 16.32
C PHE A 114 -0.36 0.90 16.48
N TRP A 115 -0.72 -0.17 17.20
CA TRP A 115 -2.13 -0.58 17.37
C TRP A 115 -3.01 0.46 18.08
N ARG A 116 -2.42 1.30 18.94
CA ARG A 116 -3.16 2.42 19.55
C ARG A 116 -3.56 3.48 18.51
N LEU A 117 -2.82 3.61 17.42
CA LEU A 117 -3.10 4.58 16.36
C LEU A 117 -4.19 4.09 15.41
N THR A 118 -4.39 2.77 15.28
CA THR A 118 -5.36 2.15 14.34
C THR A 118 -6.73 1.87 14.95
N ASN A 119 -6.87 1.92 16.29
CA ASN A 119 -8.11 1.59 17.00
C ASN A 119 -8.93 2.84 17.38
N GLN A 120 -8.95 3.87 16.52
CA GLN A 120 -9.70 5.10 16.74
C GLN A 120 -10.96 5.16 15.89
#